data_AF-A0A7W2PYL9-F1
#
_entry.id   AF-A0A7W2PYL9-F1
#
_cell.length_a   1.000
_cell.length_b   1.000
_cell.length_c   1.000
_cell.angle_alpha   90.00
_cell.angle_beta   90.00
_cell.angle_gamma   90.00
#
_symmetry.space_group_name_H-M   'P 1'
#
loop_
_entity.id
_entity.type
_entity.pdbx_description
1 polymer ?
#
loop_
_entity_poly.entity_id
_entity_poly.type
_entity_poly.pdbx_seq_one_letter_code
_entity_poly.pdbx_strand_id
1 'polypeptide(L)' 'MINAVIKSRRLRAIGSVVDMLPLGDYSEYMPTEPRTVRIKGYWKSTGHYVGKAIEQYDQDARRRRIDADCQTA' A
#
# COMPACT_ATOMS: atom_id res chain seq x y z
N MET A 1 9.61 -0.99 38.18
CA MET A 1 8.63 -1.26 37.10
C MET A 1 9.17 -1.01 35.67
N ILE A 2 10.49 -1.09 35.41
CA ILE A 2 11.06 -0.91 34.06
C ILE A 2 11.15 -2.24 33.29
N ASN A 3 11.23 -3.38 33.99
CA ASN A 3 11.35 -4.70 33.38
C ASN A 3 10.11 -5.17 32.59
N ALA A 4 8.94 -4.58 32.83
CA ALA A 4 7.73 -4.93 32.06
C ALA A 4 7.72 -4.27 30.67
N VAL A 5 8.37 -3.10 30.52
CA VAL A 5 8.46 -2.37 29.25
C VAL A 5 9.38 -3.10 28.27
N ILE A 6 10.43 -3.76 28.77
CA ILE A 6 11.41 -4.52 27.96
C ILE A 6 10.81 -5.84 27.41
N LYS A 7 9.69 -6.34 27.97
CA LYS A 7 8.99 -7.54 27.48
C LYS A 7 8.00 -7.29 26.33
N SER A 8 7.91 -6.05 25.84
CA SER A 8 7.11 -5.71 24.67
C SER A 8 7.73 -6.30 23.39
N ARG A 9 7.10 -7.36 22.84
CA ARG A 9 7.42 -7.92 21.50
C ARG A 9 7.45 -6.84 20.40
N ARG A 10 6.67 -5.76 20.55
CA ARG A 10 6.58 -4.66 19.59
C ARG A 10 7.85 -3.80 19.55
N LEU A 11 8.56 -3.63 20.68
CA LEU A 11 9.81 -2.87 20.72
C LEU A 11 10.99 -3.62 20.09
N ARG A 12 11.02 -4.96 20.18
CA ARG A 12 12.00 -5.79 19.43
C ARG A 12 11.81 -5.71 17.92
N ALA A 13 10.59 -5.49 17.43
CA ALA A 13 10.32 -5.41 16.00
C ALA A 13 10.93 -4.17 15.35
N ILE A 14 11.10 -3.07 16.10
CA ILE A 14 11.70 -1.82 15.59
C ILE A 14 13.23 -1.95 15.54
N GLY A 15 13.86 -2.65 16.49
CA GLY A 15 15.30 -2.94 16.47
C GLY A 15 15.72 -4.02 15.44
N SER A 16 14.76 -4.78 14.90
CA SER A 16 14.97 -5.86 13.93
C SER A 16 14.99 -5.40 12.46
N VAL A 17 14.84 -4.10 12.20
CA VAL A 17 14.93 -3.53 10.84
C VAL A 17 16.39 -3.52 10.35
N VAL A 18 17.38 -3.76 11.22
CA VAL A 18 18.79 -3.52 10.90
C VAL A 18 19.62 -4.79 10.67
N ASP A 19 19.13 -6.00 10.95
CA ASP A 19 19.85 -7.25 10.64
C ASP A 19 18.87 -8.41 10.39
N MET A 20 18.20 -8.41 9.24
CA MET A 20 17.60 -9.63 8.71
C MET A 20 18.59 -10.29 7.76
N LEU A 21 19.42 -11.19 8.30
CA LEU A 21 19.90 -12.30 7.48
C LEU A 21 18.66 -13.08 7.02
N PRO A 22 18.52 -13.38 5.71
CA PRO A 22 17.44 -14.21 5.22
C PRO A 22 17.34 -15.49 6.05
N LEU A 23 16.22 -15.72 6.74
CA LEU A 23 15.96 -16.98 7.45
C LEU A 23 15.72 -18.16 6.49
N GLY A 24 15.70 -17.90 5.18
CA GLY A 24 15.46 -18.88 4.13
C GLY A 24 15.79 -18.32 2.75
N ASP A 25 15.79 -19.18 1.74
CA ASP A 25 15.96 -18.78 0.36
C ASP A 25 14.74 -17.99 -0.12
N TYR A 26 14.90 -16.68 -0.31
CA TYR A 26 13.83 -15.80 -0.82
C TYR A 26 13.37 -16.15 -2.24
N SER A 27 14.07 -17.06 -2.94
CA SER A 27 13.66 -17.56 -4.25
C SER A 27 12.26 -18.19 -4.21
N GLU A 28 11.83 -18.75 -3.07
CA GLU A 28 10.50 -19.36 -2.92
C GLU A 28 9.35 -18.35 -3.00
N TYR A 29 9.63 -17.08 -2.67
CA TYR A 29 8.67 -15.96 -2.79
C TYR A 29 8.91 -15.11 -4.04
N MET A 30 9.99 -15.38 -4.78
CA MET A 30 10.27 -14.67 -6.02
C MET A 30 9.27 -15.12 -7.09
N PRO A 31 8.63 -14.17 -7.80
CA PRO A 31 7.73 -14.54 -8.87
C PRO A 31 8.52 -15.26 -9.97
N THR A 32 8.08 -16.47 -10.30
CA THR A 32 8.68 -17.39 -11.27
C THR A 32 8.52 -16.93 -12.71
N GLU A 33 7.65 -15.95 -12.95
CA GLU A 33 7.37 -15.41 -14.27
C GLU A 33 8.55 -14.60 -14.84
N PRO A 34 8.73 -14.60 -16.18
CA PRO A 34 9.72 -13.77 -16.84
C PRO A 34 9.55 -12.29 -16.48
N ARG A 35 10.66 -11.57 -16.29
CA ARG A 35 10.69 -10.16 -15.90
C ARG A 35 9.76 -9.28 -16.76
N THR A 36 9.70 -9.52 -18.07
CA THR A 36 8.87 -8.77 -19.02
C THR A 36 7.38 -8.93 -18.76
N VAL A 37 6.93 -10.13 -18.40
CA VAL A 37 5.53 -10.43 -18.03
C VAL A 37 5.16 -9.68 -16.75
N ARG A 38 6.04 -9.71 -15.74
CA ARG A 38 5.83 -9.01 -14.47
C ARG A 38 5.70 -7.51 -14.63
N ILE A 39 6.60 -6.90 -15.42
CA ILE A 39 6.56 -5.46 -15.70
C ILE A 39 5.26 -5.09 -16.43
N LYS A 40 4.86 -5.89 -17.42
CA LYS A 40 3.59 -5.67 -18.14
C LYS A 40 2.38 -5.77 -17.21
N GLY A 41 2.35 -6.80 -16.35
CA GLY A 41 1.29 -7.00 -15.37
C GLY A 41 1.19 -5.83 -14.38
N TYR A 42 2.33 -5.39 -13.85
CA TYR A 42 2.44 -4.25 -12.94
C TYR A 42 1.89 -2.95 -13.54
N TRP A 43 2.28 -2.62 -14.77
CA TRP A 43 1.79 -1.39 -15.41
C TRP A 43 0.29 -1.45 -15.73
N LYS A 44 -0.21 -2.64 -16.11
CA LYS A 44 -1.65 -2.84 -16.34
C LYS A 44 -2.47 -2.66 -15.07
N SER A 45 -2.05 -3.25 -13.95
CA SER A 45 -2.74 -3.10 -12.67
C SER A 45 -2.65 -1.67 -12.15
N THR A 46 -1.48 -1.04 -12.25
CA THR A 46 -1.27 0.36 -11.87
C THR A 46 -2.21 1.28 -12.65
N GLY A 47 -2.30 1.12 -13.97
CA GLY A 47 -3.23 1.91 -14.80
C GLY A 47 -4.69 1.74 -14.39
N HIS A 48 -5.11 0.52 -14.02
CA HIS A 48 -6.48 0.28 -13.53
C HIS A 48 -6.78 1.03 -12.23
N TYR A 49 -5.85 1.01 -11.27
CA TYR A 49 -6.04 1.71 -9.99
C TYR A 49 -6.00 3.23 -10.15
N VAL A 50 -5.10 3.75 -10.99
CA VAL A 50 -5.05 5.17 -11.31
C VAL A 50 -6.35 5.62 -11.97
N GLY A 51 -6.88 4.86 -12.94
CA GLY A 51 -8.17 5.14 -13.57
C GLY A 51 -9.31 5.22 -12.56
N LYS A 52 -9.41 4.22 -11.66
CA LYS A 52 -10.42 4.24 -10.58
C LYS A 52 -10.28 5.44 -9.65
N ALA A 53 -9.06 5.82 -9.29
CA ALA A 53 -8.83 6.97 -8.43
C ALA A 53 -9.29 8.28 -9.09
N ILE A 54 -9.07 8.43 -10.40
CA ILE A 54 -9.55 9.58 -11.18
C ILE A 54 -11.08 9.59 -11.22
N GLU A 55 -11.72 8.45 -11.51
CA GLU A 55 -13.19 8.35 -11.53
C GLU A 55 -13.81 8.72 -10.19
N GLN A 56 -13.22 8.24 -9.08
CA GLN A 56 -13.65 8.58 -7.72
C GLN A 56 -13.50 10.08 -7.45
N TYR A 57 -12.35 10.66 -7.81
CA TYR A 57 -12.13 12.10 -7.67
C TYR A 57 -13.16 12.93 -8.44
N ASP A 58 -13.47 12.54 -9.68
CA ASP A 58 -14.46 13.25 -10.50
C ASP A 58 -15.88 13.14 -9.94
N GLN A 59 -16.24 11.98 -9.37
CA GLN A 59 -17.52 11.80 -8.68
C GLN A 59 -17.62 12.67 -7.42
N ASP A 60 -16.56 12.70 -6.61
CA ASP A 60 -16.52 13.53 -5.41
C ASP A 60 -16.54 15.03 -5.74
N ALA A 61 -15.84 15.45 -6.79
CA ALA A 61 -15.86 16.83 -7.27
C ALA A 61 -17.25 17.25 -7.75
N ARG A 62 -17.96 16.37 -8.48
CA ARG A 62 -19.35 16.60 -8.89
C ARG A 62 -20.29 16.70 -7.69
N ARG A 63 -20.17 15.80 -6.73
CA ARG A 63 -20.99 15.79 -5.51
C ARG A 63 -20.83 17.08 -4.71
N ARG A 64 -19.59 17.53 -4.50
CA ARG A 64 -19.31 18.80 -3.80
C ARG A 64 -19.92 20.02 -4.47
N ARG A 65 -19.98 20.05 -5.81
CA ARG A 65 -20.65 21.15 -6.54
C ARG A 65 -22.15 21.15 -6.32
N ILE A 66 -22.79 19.98 -6.42
CA ILE A 66 -24.23 19.83 -6.15
C ILE A 66 -24.56 20.27 -4.72
N ASP A 67 -23.77 19.81 -3.74
CA ASP A 67 -23.97 20.17 -2.34
C ASP A 67 -23.78 21.69 -2.10
N ALA A 68 -22.85 22.34 -2.80
CA ALA A 68 -22.65 23.79 -2.72
C ALA A 68 -23.82 24.57 -3.33
N ASP A 69 -24.31 24.15 -4.51
CA ASP A 69 -25.42 24.80 -5.20
C ASP A 69 -26.72 24.72 -4.36
N CYS A 70 -26.96 23.58 -3.68
CA CYS A 70 -28.09 23.39 -2.77
C CYS A 70 -28.02 24.24 -1.48
N GLN A 71 -26.84 24.73 -1.08
CA GLN A 71 -26.68 25.59 0.10
C GLN A 71 -26.91 27.07 -0.20
N THR A 72 -26.82 27.46 -1.48
CA THR A 72 -27.00 28.84 -1.95
C THR A 72 -28.39 29.14 -2.52
N ALA A 73 -29.26 28.14 -2.62
CA ALA A 73 -30.66 28.26 -3.07
C ALA A 73 -31.62 28.35 -1.89
#